data_AF-A0A7C3XCX3-F1
#
_entry.id   AF-A0A7C3XCX3-F1
#
_cell.length_a   1.000
_cell.length_b   1.000
_cell.length_c   1.000
_cell.angle_alpha   90.00
_cell.angle_beta   90.00
_cell.angle_gamma   90.00
#
_symmetry.space_group_name_H-M   'P 1'
#
loop_
_entity.id
_entity.type
_entity.pdbx_description
1 polymer ?
#
loop_
_entity_poly.entity_id
_entity_poly.type
_entity_poly.pdbx_seq_one_letter_code
_entity_poly.pdbx_strand_id
1 'polypeptide(L)'
;YRVSGTVYLDGLWQSEGYFKDVEAVIRRDLEIVPPPDEVAHRLAARILEADAVAVHVRWFDPPGGGSSAYNLPVGYYQRAMAEMERRLDKPLYVLFSDDPEAARSMLALPPERTLVVGEILKTTNPAADLWLMIQCKHFIIANSTFSWWGAWLGGNEDKIVITPGVRLEGKTAWGFRGLLPDHWHTI
;
A
#
# COMPACT_ATOMS: atom_id res chain seq x y z
N TYR A 1 -19.99 24.86 6.59
CA TYR A 1 -21.28 24.30 7.04
C TYR A 1 -21.27 24.26 8.57
N ARG A 2 -22.29 24.82 9.22
CA ARG A 2 -22.51 24.61 10.67
C ARG A 2 -23.66 23.62 10.79
N VAL A 3 -23.39 22.50 11.45
CA VAL A 3 -24.35 21.43 11.70
C VAL A 3 -24.90 21.60 13.11
N SER A 4 -26.22 21.49 13.28
CA SER A 4 -26.90 21.51 14.58
C SER A 4 -27.30 20.09 14.98
N GLY A 5 -26.78 19.59 16.09
CA GLY A 5 -27.07 18.25 16.62
C GLY A 5 -25.89 17.29 16.50
N THR A 6 -26.12 16.03 16.89
CA THR A 6 -25.12 14.96 16.75
C THR A 6 -24.94 14.61 15.28
N VAL A 7 -23.69 14.63 14.82
CA VAL A 7 -23.34 14.32 13.43
C VAL A 7 -22.47 13.08 13.41
N TYR A 8 -22.83 12.13 12.55
CA TYR A 8 -21.99 11.01 12.19
C TYR A 8 -21.33 11.30 10.85
N LEU A 9 -20.01 11.25 10.80
CA LEU A 9 -19.26 11.40 9.57
C LEU A 9 -18.78 10.02 9.13
N ASP A 10 -19.13 9.64 7.91
CA ASP A 10 -18.71 8.38 7.28
C ASP A 10 -17.83 8.68 6.08
N GLY A 11 -16.75 7.92 5.91
CA GLY A 11 -15.80 8.16 4.84
C GLY A 11 -14.58 7.25 4.89
N LEU A 12 -13.80 7.32 3.80
CA LEU A 12 -12.55 6.58 3.66
C LEU A 12 -11.35 7.31 4.29
N TRP A 13 -11.48 8.62 4.53
CA TRP A 13 -10.50 9.49 5.19
C TRP A 13 -9.09 9.49 4.57
N GLN A 14 -8.96 9.12 3.29
CA GLN A 14 -7.71 9.13 2.54
C GLN A 14 -7.31 10.55 2.10
N SER A 15 -6.98 11.43 3.02
CA SER A 15 -6.36 12.71 2.70
C SER A 15 -5.74 13.24 3.97
N GLU A 16 -4.42 13.43 3.96
CA GLU A 16 -3.77 14.01 5.13
C GLU A 16 -4.23 15.44 5.39
N GLY A 17 -4.78 16.14 4.38
CA GLY A 17 -5.36 17.47 4.57
C GLY A 17 -6.51 17.52 5.58
N TYR A 18 -7.12 16.38 5.91
CA TYR A 18 -8.15 16.31 6.96
C TYR A 18 -7.60 16.29 8.39
N PHE A 19 -6.34 15.92 8.58
CA PHE A 19 -5.79 15.62 9.90
C PHE A 19 -4.32 16.02 10.09
N LYS A 20 -3.71 16.71 9.13
CA LYS A 20 -2.28 17.08 9.15
C LYS A 20 -1.90 17.85 10.41
N ASP A 21 -2.80 18.72 10.89
CA ASP A 21 -2.65 19.52 12.10
C ASP A 21 -2.63 18.69 13.39
N VAL A 22 -3.11 17.45 13.35
CA VAL A 22 -3.13 16.49 14.45
C VAL A 22 -2.39 15.19 14.09
N GLU A 23 -1.46 15.23 13.15
CA GLU A 23 -0.75 14.04 12.62
C GLU A 23 -0.16 13.16 13.73
N ALA A 24 0.46 13.75 14.76
CA ALA A 24 1.04 13.00 15.88
C ALA A 24 -0.01 12.18 16.66
N VAL A 25 -1.23 12.71 16.79
CA VAL A 25 -2.35 11.99 17.43
C VAL A 25 -2.77 10.82 16.57
N ILE A 26 -2.96 11.03 15.27
CA ILE A 26 -3.34 9.97 14.33
C ILE A 26 -2.30 8.84 14.29
N ARG A 27 -1.01 9.18 14.25
CA ARG A 27 0.07 8.18 14.25
C ARG A 27 0.05 7.31 15.51
N ARG A 28 -0.10 7.93 16.68
CA ARG A 28 -0.18 7.23 17.96
C ARG A 28 -1.43 6.34 18.05
N ASP A 29 -2.58 6.88 17.67
CA ASP A 29 -3.86 6.17 17.79
C ASP A 29 -3.98 5.02 16.78
N LEU A 30 -3.22 5.07 15.67
CA LEU A 30 -3.12 4.03 14.64
C LEU A 30 -1.82 3.21 14.73
N GLU A 31 -1.16 3.18 15.89
CA GLU A 31 -0.06 2.23 16.13
C GLU A 31 -0.57 0.80 16.00
N ILE A 32 -0.01 0.06 15.03
CA ILE A 32 -0.45 -1.31 14.76
C ILE A 32 0.22 -2.26 15.74
N VAL A 33 -0.59 -2.99 16.51
CA VAL A 33 -0.11 -4.03 17.42
C VAL A 33 0.58 -5.14 16.60
N PRO A 34 1.85 -5.48 16.89
CA PRO A 34 2.54 -6.56 16.20
C PRO A 34 1.78 -7.89 16.32
N PRO A 35 1.69 -8.68 15.24
CA PRO A 35 1.06 -9.99 15.30
C PRO A 35 1.90 -10.94 16.18
N PRO A 36 1.28 -11.85 16.95
CA PRO A 36 2.01 -12.78 17.82
C PRO A 36 2.79 -13.87 17.05
N ASP A 37 2.69 -13.89 15.72
CA ASP A 37 3.23 -14.92 14.86
C ASP A 37 4.73 -14.74 14.61
N GLU A 38 5.53 -15.76 14.95
CA GLU A 38 6.99 -15.70 14.76
C GLU A 38 7.42 -15.63 13.29
N VAL A 39 6.64 -16.18 12.35
CA VAL A 39 6.94 -16.11 10.91
C VAL A 39 6.83 -14.66 10.46
N ALA A 40 5.80 -13.93 10.92
CA ALA A 40 5.66 -12.50 10.68
C ALA A 40 6.83 -11.70 11.25
N HIS A 41 7.29 -12.02 12.46
CA HIS A 41 8.47 -11.36 13.04
C HIS A 41 9.78 -11.65 12.29
N ARG A 42 9.99 -12.88 11.82
CA ARG A 42 11.15 -13.21 10.97
C ARG A 42 11.08 -12.51 9.62
N LEU A 43 9.88 -12.37 9.06
CA LEU A 43 9.66 -11.64 7.82
C LEU A 43 9.96 -10.14 8.00
N ALA A 44 9.44 -9.55 9.07
CA ALA A 44 9.73 -8.18 9.49
C ALA A 44 11.23 -7.89 9.61
N ALA A 45 11.98 -8.77 10.28
CA ALA A 45 13.44 -8.62 10.41
C ALA A 45 14.12 -8.52 9.03
N ARG A 46 13.74 -9.39 8.08
CA ARG A 46 14.28 -9.35 6.70
C ARG A 46 13.89 -8.08 5.94
N ILE A 47 12.69 -7.55 6.19
CA ILE A 47 12.23 -6.28 5.59
C ILE A 47 13.08 -5.11 6.10
N LEU A 48 13.34 -5.06 7.41
CA LEU A 48 14.10 -3.99 8.04
C LEU A 48 15.58 -3.97 7.65
N GLU A 49 16.16 -5.12 7.30
CA GLU A 49 17.56 -5.26 6.85
C GLU A 49 17.80 -4.83 5.39
N ALA A 50 16.75 -4.52 4.63
CA ALA A 50 16.84 -4.23 3.19
C ALA A 50 16.25 -2.86 2.82
N ASP A 51 16.53 -2.40 1.60
CA ASP A 51 15.75 -1.32 0.97
C ASP A 51 14.44 -1.91 0.42
N ALA A 52 13.54 -2.22 1.35
CA ALA A 52 12.28 -2.89 1.07
C ALA A 52 11.24 -1.93 0.47
N VAL A 53 10.64 -2.36 -0.64
CA VAL A 53 9.55 -1.70 -1.35
C VAL A 53 8.28 -2.52 -1.16
N ALA A 54 7.31 -1.99 -0.43
CA ALA A 54 5.97 -2.57 -0.38
C ALA A 54 5.30 -2.41 -1.75
N VAL A 55 4.89 -3.52 -2.35
CA VAL A 55 4.10 -3.54 -3.58
C VAL A 55 2.72 -4.06 -3.23
N HIS A 56 1.70 -3.21 -3.32
CA HIS A 56 0.33 -3.64 -3.07
C HIS A 56 -0.44 -3.80 -4.38
N VAL A 57 -0.96 -4.99 -4.62
CA VAL A 57 -1.87 -5.29 -5.74
C VAL A 57 -3.25 -5.59 -5.17
N ARG A 58 -4.24 -4.78 -5.54
CA ARG A 58 -5.63 -4.96 -5.12
C ARG A 58 -6.50 -5.40 -6.29
N TRP A 59 -7.24 -6.50 -6.11
CA TRP A 59 -8.24 -6.97 -7.06
C TRP A 59 -9.65 -6.52 -6.65
N PHE A 60 -10.21 -5.55 -7.37
CA PHE A 60 -11.62 -5.12 -7.26
C PHE A 60 -12.58 -5.97 -8.10
N ASP A 61 -12.04 -6.59 -9.15
CA ASP A 61 -12.68 -7.59 -10.00
C ASP A 61 -11.78 -8.84 -10.06
N PRO A 62 -12.34 -10.05 -10.30
CA PRO A 62 -11.55 -11.27 -10.36
C PRO A 62 -10.38 -11.19 -11.37
N PRO A 63 -9.19 -11.68 -11.03
CA PRO A 63 -8.06 -11.73 -11.95
C PRO A 63 -8.39 -12.60 -13.17
N GLY A 64 -7.93 -12.20 -14.35
CA GLY A 64 -8.23 -12.89 -15.62
C GLY A 64 -9.67 -12.69 -16.13
N GLY A 65 -10.54 -12.03 -15.37
CA GLY A 65 -11.91 -11.69 -15.76
C GLY A 65 -11.96 -10.52 -16.74
N GLY A 66 -11.57 -10.72 -18.00
CA GLY A 66 -11.73 -9.72 -19.07
C GLY A 66 -11.19 -8.32 -18.74
N SER A 67 -11.85 -7.28 -19.27
CA SER A 67 -11.49 -5.88 -18.97
C SER A 67 -12.10 -5.45 -17.64
N SER A 68 -11.28 -5.25 -16.62
CA SER A 68 -11.68 -4.57 -15.38
C SER A 68 -11.49 -3.07 -15.52
N ALA A 69 -12.49 -2.30 -15.08
CA ALA A 69 -12.39 -0.84 -14.98
C ALA A 69 -11.68 -0.38 -13.69
N TYR A 70 -11.52 -1.27 -12.71
CA TYR A 70 -11.06 -0.92 -11.36
C TYR A 70 -9.69 -1.49 -11.00
N ASN A 71 -9.31 -2.64 -11.56
CA ASN A 71 -8.00 -3.23 -11.36
C ASN A 71 -6.94 -2.42 -12.11
N LEU A 72 -5.83 -2.12 -11.45
CA LEU A 72 -4.72 -1.44 -12.11
C LEU A 72 -4.04 -2.36 -13.12
N PRO A 73 -3.71 -1.86 -14.32
CA PRO A 73 -3.03 -2.66 -15.32
C PRO A 73 -1.59 -2.97 -14.90
N VAL A 74 -1.05 -4.09 -15.35
CA VAL A 74 0.37 -4.46 -15.13
C VAL A 74 1.35 -3.35 -15.53
N GLY A 75 1.02 -2.58 -16.58
CA GLY A 75 1.85 -1.48 -17.05
C GLY A 75 2.05 -0.36 -16.03
N TYR A 76 1.11 -0.14 -15.09
CA TYR A 76 1.32 0.78 -13.97
C TYR A 76 2.46 0.28 -13.08
N TYR A 77 2.37 -0.96 -12.62
CA TYR A 77 3.37 -1.55 -11.72
C TYR A 77 4.74 -1.66 -12.38
N GLN A 78 4.81 -2.00 -13.67
CA GLN A 78 6.08 -2.03 -14.41
C GLN A 78 6.77 -0.66 -14.44
N ARG A 79 6.02 0.42 -14.69
CA ARG A 79 6.56 1.78 -14.63
C ARG A 79 6.98 2.17 -13.22
N ALA A 80 6.17 1.79 -12.20
CA ALA A 80 6.48 2.06 -10.80
C ALA A 80 7.79 1.39 -10.38
N MET A 81 7.94 0.10 -10.70
CA MET A 81 9.16 -0.65 -10.41
C MET A 81 10.37 -0.08 -11.16
N ALA A 82 10.21 0.28 -12.44
CA ALA A 82 11.30 0.90 -13.19
C ALA A 82 11.81 2.19 -12.52
N GLU A 83 10.92 3.01 -11.95
CA GLU A 83 11.31 4.21 -11.21
C GLU A 83 11.97 3.88 -9.87
N MET A 84 11.55 2.81 -9.18
CA MET A 84 12.25 2.34 -7.97
C MET A 84 13.66 1.85 -8.28
N GLU A 85 13.84 1.01 -9.31
CA GLU A 85 15.15 0.51 -9.76
C GLU A 85 16.09 1.64 -10.22
N ARG A 86 15.54 2.79 -10.63
CA ARG A 86 16.34 3.96 -11.01
C ARG A 86 16.87 4.75 -9.80
N ARG A 87 16.26 4.56 -8.63
CA ARG A 87 16.55 5.30 -7.39
C ARG A 87 17.22 4.46 -6.31
N LEU A 88 17.00 3.15 -6.34
CA LEU A 88 17.45 2.19 -5.33
C LEU A 88 18.38 1.16 -5.97
N ASP A 89 19.45 0.78 -5.29
CA ASP A 89 20.30 -0.33 -5.71
C ASP A 89 19.70 -1.64 -5.19
N LYS A 90 19.23 -2.51 -6.10
CA LYS A 90 18.69 -3.85 -5.80
C LYS A 90 17.62 -3.85 -4.68
N PRO A 91 16.50 -3.12 -4.84
CA PRO A 91 15.43 -3.13 -3.87
C PRO A 91 14.87 -4.53 -3.64
N LEU A 92 14.41 -4.78 -2.41
CA LEU A 92 13.65 -5.97 -2.05
C LEU A 92 12.15 -5.68 -2.19
N TYR A 93 11.45 -6.40 -3.06
CA TYR A 93 10.01 -6.23 -3.23
C TYR A 93 9.24 -7.11 -2.23
N VAL A 94 8.32 -6.49 -1.50
CA VAL A 94 7.43 -7.17 -0.56
C VAL A 94 6.00 -7.06 -1.11
N LEU A 95 5.49 -8.15 -1.65
CA LEU A 95 4.21 -8.21 -2.34
C LEU A 95 3.06 -8.50 -1.37
N PHE A 96 2.11 -7.58 -1.31
CA PHE A 96 0.85 -7.65 -0.59
C PHE A 96 -0.31 -7.72 -1.60
N SER A 97 -1.20 -8.69 -1.46
CA SER A 97 -2.39 -8.78 -2.31
C SER A 97 -3.46 -9.65 -1.67
N ASP A 98 -4.72 -9.38 -2.03
CA ASP A 98 -5.85 -10.28 -1.76
C ASP A 98 -5.86 -11.52 -2.67
N ASP A 99 -5.08 -11.53 -3.76
CA ASP A 99 -4.71 -12.73 -4.52
C ASP A 99 -3.20 -12.69 -4.86
N PRO A 100 -2.35 -13.21 -3.96
CA PRO A 100 -0.89 -13.17 -4.12
C PRO A 100 -0.38 -13.94 -5.33
N GLU A 101 -1.03 -15.06 -5.69
CA GLU A 101 -0.59 -15.89 -6.82
C GLU A 101 -0.83 -15.17 -8.15
N ALA A 102 -2.04 -14.62 -8.34
CA ALA A 102 -2.37 -13.83 -9.52
C ALA A 102 -1.50 -12.57 -9.62
N ALA A 103 -1.26 -11.89 -8.49
CA ALA A 103 -0.40 -10.70 -8.45
C ALA A 103 1.04 -11.03 -8.83
N ARG A 104 1.62 -12.10 -8.25
CA ARG A 104 2.98 -12.54 -8.57
C ARG A 104 3.13 -12.90 -10.05
N SER A 105 2.16 -13.63 -10.60
CA SER A 105 2.12 -14.01 -12.01
C SER A 105 2.03 -12.78 -12.93
N MET A 106 1.18 -11.81 -12.59
CA MET A 106 1.02 -10.57 -13.36
C MET A 106 2.31 -9.73 -13.39
N LEU A 107 3.00 -9.61 -12.25
CA LEU A 107 4.13 -8.69 -12.11
C LEU A 107 5.46 -9.24 -12.62
N ALA A 108 5.60 -10.57 -12.73
CA ALA A 108 6.85 -11.24 -13.12
C ALA A 108 8.07 -10.75 -12.30
N LEU A 109 7.89 -10.60 -10.98
CA LEU A 109 8.93 -10.08 -10.08
C LEU A 109 10.15 -11.02 -10.01
N PRO A 110 11.37 -10.49 -9.82
CA PRO A 110 12.59 -11.28 -9.63
C PRO A 110 12.48 -12.16 -8.36
N PRO A 111 12.46 -13.50 -8.47
CA PRO A 111 12.23 -14.38 -7.33
C PRO A 111 13.23 -14.19 -6.18
N GLU A 112 14.48 -13.87 -6.50
CA GLU A 112 15.55 -13.67 -5.53
C GLU A 112 15.45 -12.36 -4.74
N ARG A 113 14.64 -11.41 -5.20
CA ARG A 113 14.39 -10.12 -4.55
C ARG A 113 12.91 -9.90 -4.22
N THR A 114 12.14 -10.97 -4.07
CA THR A 114 10.70 -10.88 -3.83
C THR A 114 10.27 -11.72 -2.63
N LEU A 115 9.49 -11.10 -1.74
CA LEU A 115 8.79 -11.75 -0.64
C LEU A 115 7.29 -11.62 -0.87
N VAL A 116 6.57 -12.74 -0.85
CA VAL A 116 5.12 -12.77 -1.10
C VAL A 116 4.43 -13.08 0.22
N VAL A 117 3.83 -12.05 0.83
CA VAL A 117 3.40 -12.13 2.23
C VAL A 117 2.36 -13.23 2.45
N GLY A 118 1.34 -13.31 1.59
CA GLY A 118 0.30 -14.34 1.69
C GLY A 118 0.82 -15.78 1.50
N GLU A 119 1.88 -15.99 0.71
CA GLU A 119 2.51 -17.31 0.56
C GLU A 119 3.36 -17.69 1.79
N ILE A 120 4.00 -16.70 2.43
CA ILE A 120 4.86 -16.90 3.60
C ILE A 120 4.04 -17.11 4.88
N LEU A 121 3.05 -16.25 5.13
CA LEU A 121 2.22 -16.30 6.33
C LEU A 121 1.13 -17.37 6.26
N LYS A 122 0.76 -17.81 5.04
CA LYS A 122 -0.31 -18.81 4.79
C LYS A 122 -1.64 -18.51 5.47
N THR A 123 -1.86 -17.24 5.82
CA THR A 123 -3.05 -16.75 6.50
C THR A 123 -3.39 -15.37 5.94
N THR A 124 -4.68 -15.03 5.95
CA THR A 124 -5.15 -13.69 5.58
C THR A 124 -5.43 -12.91 6.85
N ASN A 125 -4.56 -11.95 7.17
CA ASN A 125 -4.74 -11.05 8.30
C ASN A 125 -4.36 -9.62 7.89
N PRO A 126 -5.34 -8.77 7.54
CA PRO A 126 -5.08 -7.41 7.11
C PRO A 126 -4.30 -6.56 8.13
N ALA A 127 -4.44 -6.84 9.44
CA ALA A 127 -3.67 -6.13 10.46
C ALA A 127 -2.19 -6.55 10.44
N ALA A 128 -1.90 -7.85 10.26
CA ALA A 128 -0.54 -8.35 10.10
C ALA A 128 0.09 -7.85 8.79
N ASP A 129 -0.67 -7.83 7.70
CA ASP A 129 -0.24 -7.29 6.42
C ASP A 129 0.08 -5.80 6.52
N LEU A 130 -0.79 -5.02 7.16
CA LEU A 130 -0.54 -3.59 7.37
C LEU A 130 0.68 -3.38 8.27
N TRP A 131 0.81 -4.15 9.34
CA TRP A 131 1.99 -4.12 10.22
C TRP A 131 3.28 -4.41 9.44
N LEU A 132 3.32 -5.42 8.58
CA LEU A 132 4.47 -5.71 7.71
C LEU A 132 4.70 -4.62 6.65
N MET A 133 3.63 -4.06 6.10
CA MET A 133 3.70 -3.02 5.08
C MET A 133 4.34 -1.75 5.62
N ILE A 134 3.96 -1.29 6.83
CA ILE A 134 4.50 -0.06 7.43
C ILE A 134 5.98 -0.17 7.82
N GLN A 135 6.55 -1.38 7.83
CA GLN A 135 7.97 -1.63 8.07
C GLN A 135 8.82 -1.49 6.79
N CYS A 136 8.20 -1.46 5.61
CA CYS A 136 8.91 -1.20 4.36
C CYS A 136 9.37 0.26 4.27
N LYS A 137 10.48 0.50 3.58
CA LYS A 137 11.06 1.86 3.43
C LYS A 137 10.40 2.67 2.32
N HIS A 138 9.91 2.00 1.27
CA HIS A 138 9.30 2.61 0.09
C HIS A 138 8.02 1.87 -0.31
N PHE A 139 7.20 2.48 -1.17
CA PHE A 139 5.85 2.00 -1.46
C PHE A 139 5.48 2.17 -2.93
N ILE A 140 4.94 1.12 -3.53
CA ILE A 140 4.16 1.14 -4.77
C ILE A 140 2.74 0.73 -4.36
N ILE A 141 1.83 1.71 -4.33
CA ILE A 141 0.48 1.50 -3.79
C ILE A 141 -0.54 1.24 -4.90
N ALA A 142 -1.64 0.57 -4.55
CA ALA A 142 -2.82 0.47 -5.41
C ALA A 142 -3.75 1.67 -5.19
N ASN A 143 -4.81 1.74 -6.00
CA ASN A 143 -5.97 2.63 -5.85
C ASN A 143 -6.88 2.18 -4.68
N SER A 144 -6.29 1.98 -3.50
CA SER A 144 -6.90 1.34 -2.33
C SER A 144 -6.59 2.11 -1.03
N THR A 145 -7.59 2.21 -0.14
CA THR A 145 -7.43 2.76 1.23
C THR A 145 -6.34 2.06 2.00
N PHE A 146 -6.25 0.74 1.84
CA PHE A 146 -5.35 -0.10 2.60
C PHE A 146 -3.89 0.30 2.36
N SER A 147 -3.47 0.37 1.09
CA SER A 147 -2.11 0.78 0.75
C SER A 147 -1.86 2.27 0.93
N TRP A 148 -2.89 3.11 0.82
CA TRP A 148 -2.76 4.54 1.17
C TRP A 148 -2.37 4.70 2.65
N TRP A 149 -3.09 4.04 3.56
CA TRP A 149 -2.77 4.06 4.99
C TRP A 149 -1.44 3.38 5.31
N GLY A 150 -1.14 2.25 4.66
CA GLY A 150 0.17 1.61 4.81
C GLY A 150 1.34 2.51 4.42
N ALA A 151 1.24 3.22 3.30
CA ALA A 151 2.26 4.17 2.88
C ALA A 151 2.31 5.42 3.78
N TRP A 152 1.17 5.93 4.25
CA TRP A 152 1.14 7.12 5.11
C TRP A 152 1.70 6.84 6.52
N LEU A 153 1.30 5.71 7.12
CA LEU A 153 1.79 5.24 8.43
C LEU A 153 3.25 4.78 8.38
N GLY A 154 3.70 4.23 7.23
CA GLY A 154 5.08 3.81 7.00
C GLY A 154 6.10 4.89 7.36
N GLY A 155 6.93 4.58 8.35
CA GLY A 155 7.80 5.53 9.06
C GLY A 155 9.17 5.66 8.44
N ASN A 156 9.27 6.37 7.32
CA ASN A 156 10.55 6.79 6.75
C ASN A 156 10.40 8.17 6.11
N GLU A 157 11.26 9.12 6.49
CA GLU A 157 11.27 10.49 5.96
C GLU A 157 11.69 10.50 4.48
N ASP A 158 12.61 9.62 4.11
CA ASP A 158 13.14 9.49 2.74
C ASP A 158 12.35 8.48 1.88
N LYS A 159 11.13 8.12 2.31
CA LYS A 159 10.31 7.16 1.56
C LYS A 159 9.97 7.68 0.18
N ILE A 160 9.97 6.75 -0.76
CA ILE A 160 9.46 6.98 -2.11
C ILE A 160 8.10 6.30 -2.14
N VAL A 161 7.05 7.05 -2.44
CA VAL A 161 5.70 6.51 -2.60
C VAL A 161 5.27 6.76 -4.04
N ILE A 162 5.08 5.68 -4.79
CA ILE A 162 4.56 5.69 -6.16
C ILE A 162 3.09 5.31 -6.14
N THR A 163 2.28 6.09 -6.84
CA THR A 163 0.82 6.00 -6.84
C THR A 163 0.27 5.99 -8.26
N PRO A 164 -0.91 5.39 -8.50
CA PRO A 164 -1.52 5.37 -9.83
C PRO A 164 -2.22 6.70 -10.15
N GLY A 165 -1.92 7.25 -11.33
CA GLY A 165 -2.52 8.45 -11.91
C GLY A 165 -3.88 8.19 -12.58
N VAL A 166 -4.79 7.53 -11.86
CA VAL A 166 -6.14 7.21 -12.35
C VAL A 166 -7.20 8.03 -11.62
N ARG A 167 -8.41 8.11 -12.20
CA ARG A 167 -9.61 8.60 -11.52
C ARG A 167 -10.69 7.54 -11.60
N LEU A 168 -11.12 7.04 -10.46
CA LEU A 168 -12.07 5.92 -10.35
C LEU A 168 -13.05 6.20 -9.21
N GLU A 169 -14.32 5.94 -9.47
CA GLU A 169 -15.44 6.12 -8.53
C GLU A 169 -16.32 4.86 -8.56
N GLY A 170 -17.07 4.59 -7.48
CA GLY A 170 -17.90 3.38 -7.35
C GLY A 170 -17.31 2.40 -6.34
N LYS A 171 -16.62 1.34 -6.81
CA LYS A 171 -15.97 0.34 -5.94
C LYS A 171 -14.80 0.90 -5.11
N THR A 172 -14.24 2.02 -5.56
CA THR A 172 -13.19 2.78 -4.88
C THR A 172 -13.49 4.26 -5.09
N ALA A 173 -12.81 5.13 -4.34
CA ALA A 173 -12.81 6.57 -4.56
C ALA A 173 -11.36 7.02 -4.70
N TRP A 174 -10.88 7.17 -5.94
CA TRP A 174 -9.49 7.48 -6.24
C TRP A 174 -9.38 8.62 -7.26
N GLY A 175 -8.35 9.46 -7.12
CA GLY A 175 -8.04 10.57 -8.03
C GLY A 175 -8.77 11.90 -7.74
N PHE A 176 -9.37 12.06 -6.56
CA PHE A 176 -9.94 13.35 -6.14
C PHE A 176 -8.85 14.31 -5.63
N ARG A 177 -9.14 15.61 -5.66
CA ARG A 177 -8.19 16.66 -5.25
C ARG A 177 -7.88 16.53 -3.76
N GLY A 178 -6.60 16.47 -3.41
CA GLY A 178 -6.13 16.34 -2.03
C GLY A 178 -6.03 14.89 -1.51
N LEU A 179 -6.43 13.89 -2.31
CA LEU A 179 -6.28 12.48 -1.95
C LEU A 179 -4.84 12.11 -1.61
N LEU A 180 -3.91 12.50 -2.48
CA LEU A 180 -2.50 12.15 -2.38
C LEU A 180 -1.74 13.31 -1.74
N PRO A 181 -0.86 13.06 -0.75
CA PRO A 181 0.12 14.03 -0.31
C PRO A 181 0.95 14.56 -1.48
N ASP A 182 1.26 15.86 -1.49
CA ASP A 182 1.93 16.53 -2.62
C ASP A 182 3.35 15.98 -2.91
N HIS A 183 3.98 15.36 -1.92
CA HIS A 183 5.32 14.77 -2.04
C HIS A 183 5.31 13.34 -2.60
N TRP A 184 4.13 12.75 -2.83
CA TRP A 184 4.02 11.42 -3.45
C TRP A 184 4.12 11.51 -4.97
N HIS A 185 4.71 10.48 -5.58
CA HIS A 185 4.96 10.43 -7.02
C HIS A 185 3.83 9.69 -7.75
N THR A 186 3.17 10.37 -8.68
CA THR A 186 2.04 9.81 -9.43
C THR A 186 2.45 9.49 -10.87
N ILE A 187 2.09 8.30 -11.37
CA ILE A 187 2.48 7.78 -12.71
C ILE A 187 1.36 7.04 -13.45
#